data_AF-M2B885-F1
#
_entry.id   AF-M2B885-F1
#
_cell.length_a   1.000
_cell.length_b   1.000
_cell.length_c   1.000
_cell.angle_alpha   90.00
_cell.angle_beta   90.00
_cell.angle_gamma   90.00
#
_symmetry.space_group_name_H-M   'P 1'
#
loop_
_entity.id
_entity.type
_entity.pdbx_description
1 polymer ?
#
loop_
_entity_poly.entity_id
_entity_poly.type
_entity_poly.pdbx_seq_one_letter_code
_entity_poly.pdbx_strand_id
1 'polypeptide(L)'
;MKQFSKIAVFLLIVTAITFMACSSPFSDSGSGNTSSGGGNQTPPVTYIGTKAPTEAKVVGDIMFSDGSATTYSAELELTDEQKTAVIAVIYKIDGAKPYGVGIRHASHEAGYEGWAGDSHPWCLVTAKGYNKNITTIQCIPSGDAGNLAFTGDTDGSDNFAKIKEALGNEDDTSNLSNYPAFEFAINYKDKDGSHVKGSAYENGWYLPTVAELYDIHKEIETVDAALKECGGKTFASPEDNWSTYWSSSQQPLHCEFSNSDDGDRRAYGLDVVTGAYNDSCYKINNWFYVCCIREF
;
A
#
# COMPACT_ATOMS: atom_id res chain seq x y z
N MET A 1 11.54 -63.91 -9.69
CA MET A 1 10.27 -63.38 -10.25
C MET A 1 10.02 -62.05 -9.55
N LYS A 2 10.39 -60.90 -10.14
CA LYS A 2 9.57 -60.03 -11.03
C LYS A 2 8.18 -59.80 -10.41
N GLN A 3 7.70 -58.60 -10.07
CA GLN A 3 7.88 -57.28 -10.70
C GLN A 3 7.71 -56.12 -9.70
N PHE A 4 8.48 -55.04 -9.93
CA PHE A 4 8.18 -53.66 -9.55
C PHE A 4 7.46 -52.95 -10.72
N SER A 5 6.49 -52.07 -10.42
CA SER A 5 5.81 -51.15 -11.35
C SER A 5 4.98 -50.18 -10.51
N LYS A 6 4.93 -48.85 -10.66
CA LYS A 6 5.40 -47.90 -11.68
C LYS A 6 5.70 -46.57 -10.99
N ILE A 7 6.85 -45.97 -11.28
CA ILE A 7 7.15 -44.56 -11.00
C ILE A 7 6.69 -43.76 -12.22
N ALA A 8 5.82 -42.78 -12.01
CA ALA A 8 5.43 -41.82 -13.03
C ALA A 8 6.55 -40.78 -13.18
N VAL A 9 7.16 -40.74 -14.36
CA VAL A 9 8.13 -39.70 -14.76
C VAL A 9 7.33 -38.56 -15.37
N PHE A 10 7.33 -37.41 -14.71
CA PHE A 10 6.83 -36.16 -15.29
C PHE A 10 7.91 -35.57 -16.21
N LEU A 11 7.54 -35.41 -17.48
CA LEU A 11 8.36 -34.83 -18.54
C LEU A 11 8.37 -33.29 -18.37
N LEU A 12 9.52 -32.73 -18.03
CA LEU A 12 9.74 -31.28 -17.97
C LEU A 12 10.03 -30.79 -19.40
N ILE A 13 9.13 -30.00 -19.98
CA ILE A 13 9.36 -29.30 -21.25
C ILE A 13 10.19 -28.05 -20.94
N VAL A 14 11.46 -28.07 -21.32
CA VAL A 14 12.34 -26.89 -21.32
C VAL A 14 12.17 -26.19 -22.66
N THR A 15 11.49 -25.05 -22.68
CA THR A 15 11.44 -24.17 -23.85
C THR A 15 12.66 -23.26 -23.81
N ALA A 16 13.66 -23.57 -24.63
CA ALA A 16 14.80 -22.69 -24.86
C ALA A 16 14.37 -21.50 -25.74
N ILE A 17 14.38 -20.29 -25.18
CA ILE A 17 14.24 -19.05 -25.94
C ILE A 17 15.62 -18.67 -26.44
N THR A 18 15.84 -18.79 -27.75
CA THR A 18 17.07 -18.36 -28.42
C THR A 18 17.05 -16.84 -28.62
N PHE A 19 18.03 -16.16 -28.03
CA PHE A 19 18.39 -14.78 -28.39
C PHE A 19 19.09 -14.79 -29.76
N MET A 20 18.45 -14.22 -30.78
CA MET A 20 19.12 -13.83 -32.02
C MET A 20 19.74 -12.44 -31.83
N ALA A 21 21.05 -12.42 -31.57
CA ALA A 21 21.87 -11.24 -31.76
C ALA A 21 22.14 -11.08 -33.27
N CYS A 22 21.48 -10.13 -33.92
CA CYS A 22 21.85 -9.71 -35.27
C CYS A 22 22.96 -8.67 -35.17
N SER A 23 24.17 -9.09 -35.54
CA SER A 23 25.29 -8.21 -35.84
C SER A 23 24.99 -7.47 -37.14
N SER A 24 25.19 -6.15 -37.15
CA SER A 24 25.27 -5.37 -38.38
C SER A 24 26.72 -5.10 -38.69
N PRO A 25 27.13 -5.28 -39.96
CA PRO A 25 28.20 -4.47 -40.50
C PRO A 25 27.76 -3.73 -41.76
N PHE A 26 28.35 -2.54 -41.87
CA PHE A 26 28.74 -1.86 -43.10
C PHE A 26 27.70 -1.06 -43.90
N SER A 27 28.06 0.22 -43.99
CA SER A 27 27.67 1.31 -44.87
C SER A 27 27.61 0.98 -46.37
N ASP A 28 26.64 1.57 -47.08
CA ASP A 28 26.94 2.30 -48.32
C ASP A 28 25.88 3.37 -48.63
N SER A 29 26.39 4.42 -49.28
CA SER A 29 25.80 5.61 -49.86
C SER A 29 24.89 5.35 -51.08
N GLY A 30 23.83 6.13 -51.24
CA GLY A 30 22.96 6.02 -52.42
C GLY A 30 21.81 7.02 -52.46
N SER A 31 21.95 8.00 -53.35
CA SER A 31 21.03 9.09 -53.69
C SER A 31 19.66 8.64 -54.24
N GLY A 32 18.60 9.34 -53.81
CA GLY A 32 17.48 9.76 -54.66
C GLY A 32 16.33 8.77 -54.87
N ASN A 33 15.16 9.06 -54.31
CA ASN A 33 14.00 9.61 -55.03
C ASN A 33 12.72 9.43 -54.19
N THR A 34 11.81 10.38 -54.34
CA THR A 34 10.53 10.55 -53.64
C THR A 34 9.68 9.28 -53.60
N SER A 35 9.27 8.88 -52.39
CA SER A 35 8.14 7.98 -52.16
C SER A 35 7.33 8.50 -50.98
N SER A 36 6.10 8.86 -51.28
CA SER A 36 5.00 9.13 -50.35
C SER A 36 4.68 7.85 -49.56
N GLY A 37 5.48 7.59 -48.52
CA GLY A 37 5.22 6.54 -47.55
C GLY A 37 4.22 7.06 -46.52
N GLY A 38 2.94 6.70 -46.69
CA GLY A 38 1.94 6.79 -45.63
C GLY A 38 2.40 5.93 -44.46
N GLY A 39 3.14 6.54 -43.55
CA GLY A 39 3.49 5.95 -42.28
C GLY A 39 2.19 5.65 -41.55
N ASN A 40 1.98 4.37 -41.24
CA ASN A 40 0.96 3.93 -40.31
C ASN A 40 1.37 4.51 -38.93
N GLN A 41 1.14 5.80 -38.73
CA GLN A 41 1.31 6.42 -37.43
C GLN A 41 0.23 5.79 -36.56
N THR A 42 0.66 4.88 -35.67
CA THR A 42 -0.15 4.47 -34.54
C THR A 42 -0.66 5.76 -33.89
N PRO A 43 -1.99 5.91 -33.71
CA PRO A 43 -2.53 7.12 -33.13
C PRO A 43 -1.83 7.41 -31.80
N PRO A 44 -1.56 8.69 -31.47
CA PRO A 44 -0.96 9.04 -30.19
C PRO A 44 -1.78 8.40 -29.07
N VAL A 45 -1.12 7.64 -28.20
CA VAL A 45 -1.77 7.15 -26.99
C VAL A 45 -1.98 8.37 -26.10
N THR A 46 -3.24 8.72 -25.86
CA THR A 46 -3.60 9.79 -24.92
C THR A 46 -3.77 9.17 -23.54
N TYR A 47 -3.00 9.66 -22.58
CA TYR A 47 -3.11 9.31 -21.17
C TYR A 47 -3.95 10.35 -20.43
N ILE A 48 -4.50 9.96 -19.27
CA ILE A 48 -5.25 10.86 -18.38
C ILE A 48 -4.32 11.90 -17.75
N GLY A 49 -3.14 11.44 -17.32
CA GLY A 49 -2.08 12.24 -16.75
C GLY A 49 -1.07 12.75 -17.78
N THR A 50 -0.23 13.67 -17.34
CA THR A 50 0.83 14.28 -18.16
C THR A 50 2.09 13.41 -18.28
N LYS A 51 2.29 12.50 -17.33
CA LYS A 51 3.38 11.52 -17.30
C LYS A 51 2.89 10.16 -17.77
N ALA A 52 3.59 9.58 -18.73
CA ALA A 52 3.26 8.24 -19.22
C ALA A 52 3.45 7.17 -18.12
N PRO A 53 2.79 6.00 -18.21
CA PRO A 53 2.97 4.92 -17.25
C PRO A 53 4.43 4.51 -17.06
N THR A 54 5.23 4.52 -18.13
CA THR A 54 6.65 4.16 -18.12
C THR A 54 7.59 5.26 -17.61
N GLU A 55 7.10 6.48 -17.40
CA GLU A 55 7.90 7.58 -16.89
C GLU A 55 8.17 7.41 -15.39
N ALA A 56 9.35 7.83 -14.93
CA ALA A 56 9.68 7.81 -13.51
C ALA A 56 8.73 8.70 -12.71
N LYS A 57 8.25 8.17 -11.58
CA LYS A 57 7.38 8.89 -10.67
C LYS A 57 8.19 9.54 -9.54
N VAL A 58 7.65 10.59 -8.95
CA VAL A 58 8.24 11.31 -7.80
C VAL A 58 7.20 11.51 -6.70
N VAL A 59 7.66 11.83 -5.50
CA VAL A 59 6.78 12.21 -4.37
C VAL A 59 5.87 13.38 -4.79
N GLY A 60 4.59 13.29 -4.44
CA GLY A 60 3.54 14.23 -4.83
C GLY A 60 2.90 13.95 -6.19
N ASP A 61 3.37 12.96 -6.96
CA ASP A 61 2.68 12.55 -8.19
C ASP A 61 1.30 11.97 -7.88
N ILE A 62 0.30 12.45 -8.60
CA ILE A 62 -1.08 11.95 -8.58
C ILE A 62 -1.20 10.85 -9.62
N MET A 63 -1.47 9.62 -9.19
CA MET A 63 -1.58 8.44 -10.05
C MET A 63 -3.01 8.26 -10.55
N PHE A 64 -3.16 7.91 -11.83
CA PHE A 64 -4.46 7.62 -12.46
C PHE A 64 -4.64 6.12 -12.77
N SER A 65 -5.88 5.70 -12.98
CA SER A 65 -6.29 4.32 -13.23
C SER A 65 -5.73 3.69 -14.52
N ASP A 66 -5.27 4.51 -15.48
CA ASP A 66 -4.56 4.08 -16.69
C ASP A 66 -3.04 3.93 -16.50
N GLY A 67 -2.54 4.22 -15.29
CA GLY A 67 -1.14 4.12 -14.89
C GLY A 67 -0.32 5.38 -15.15
N SER A 68 -0.89 6.36 -15.84
CA SER A 68 -0.28 7.68 -15.98
C SER A 68 -0.30 8.45 -14.66
N ALA A 69 0.45 9.54 -14.61
CA ALA A 69 0.48 10.41 -13.45
C ALA A 69 0.54 11.89 -13.84
N THR A 70 0.28 12.77 -12.89
CA THR A 70 0.56 14.21 -13.01
C THR A 70 1.23 14.69 -11.74
N THR A 71 2.31 15.47 -11.88
CA THR A 71 2.97 16.11 -10.75
C THR A 71 2.03 17.11 -10.10
N TYR A 72 1.84 17.02 -8.79
CA TYR A 72 1.15 18.06 -8.04
C TYR A 72 1.88 19.42 -8.11
N SER A 73 1.12 20.50 -8.26
CA SER A 73 1.57 21.86 -7.99
C SER A 73 0.41 22.68 -7.42
N ALA A 74 0.70 23.82 -6.79
CA ALA A 74 -0.33 24.66 -6.18
C ALA A 74 -1.32 25.25 -7.20
N GLU A 75 -0.91 25.34 -8.48
CA GLU A 75 -1.71 25.81 -9.60
C GLU A 75 -2.35 24.69 -10.42
N LEU A 76 -2.12 23.42 -10.03
CA LEU A 76 -2.74 22.28 -10.69
C LEU A 76 -4.26 22.32 -10.42
N GLU A 77 -5.04 22.27 -11.49
CA GLU A 77 -6.48 22.07 -11.43
C GLU A 77 -6.83 20.78 -12.18
N LEU A 78 -7.30 19.76 -11.46
CA LEU A 78 -7.78 18.53 -12.09
C LEU A 78 -9.21 18.71 -12.59
N THR A 79 -9.48 18.20 -13.81
CA THR A 79 -10.88 18.11 -14.29
C THR A 79 -11.67 17.08 -13.50
N ASP A 80 -13.00 17.14 -13.57
CA ASP A 80 -13.85 16.15 -12.91
C ASP A 80 -13.58 14.73 -13.43
N GLU A 81 -13.32 14.58 -14.73
CA GLU A 81 -12.92 13.30 -15.33
C GLU A 81 -11.60 12.80 -14.73
N GLN A 82 -10.60 13.68 -14.58
CA GLN A 82 -9.33 13.31 -13.95
C GLN A 82 -9.52 12.90 -12.48
N LYS A 83 -10.31 13.64 -11.71
CA LYS A 83 -10.59 13.31 -10.29
C LYS A 83 -11.20 11.93 -10.14
N THR A 84 -12.14 11.56 -11.01
CA THR A 84 -12.75 10.21 -11.01
C THR A 84 -11.81 9.09 -11.46
N ALA A 85 -10.63 9.42 -11.98
CA ALA A 85 -9.60 8.47 -12.37
C ALA A 85 -8.43 8.39 -11.38
N VAL A 86 -8.34 9.27 -10.38
CA VAL A 86 -7.24 9.26 -9.41
C VAL A 86 -7.33 8.01 -8.54
N ILE A 87 -6.20 7.31 -8.38
CA ILE A 87 -6.12 6.10 -7.56
C ILE A 87 -5.21 6.26 -6.34
N ALA A 88 -4.18 7.11 -6.41
CA ALA A 88 -3.21 7.29 -5.33
C ALA A 88 -2.44 8.61 -5.45
N VAL A 89 -1.78 8.99 -4.35
CA VAL A 89 -0.72 10.00 -4.33
C VAL A 89 0.59 9.33 -3.92
N ILE A 90 1.66 9.55 -4.68
CA ILE A 90 2.99 8.98 -4.37
C ILE A 90 3.59 9.69 -3.16
N TYR A 91 3.96 8.93 -2.13
CA TYR A 91 4.59 9.46 -0.91
C TYR A 91 6.06 9.04 -0.78
N LYS A 92 6.49 8.02 -1.51
CA LYS A 92 7.86 7.47 -1.44
C LYS A 92 8.29 6.86 -2.76
N ILE A 93 9.58 7.00 -3.06
CA ILE A 93 10.28 6.26 -4.11
C ILE A 93 11.38 5.44 -3.45
N ASP A 94 11.34 4.11 -3.59
CA ASP A 94 12.43 3.22 -3.17
C ASP A 94 13.08 2.58 -4.41
N GLY A 95 14.28 3.04 -4.75
CA GLY A 95 14.91 2.73 -6.03
C GLY A 95 14.05 3.18 -7.21
N ALA A 96 13.50 2.23 -7.96
CA ALA A 96 12.59 2.48 -9.09
C ALA A 96 11.11 2.20 -8.76
N LYS A 97 10.79 1.90 -7.50
CA LYS A 97 9.47 1.49 -7.04
C LYS A 97 8.73 2.67 -6.39
N PRO A 98 7.71 3.23 -7.05
CA PRO A 98 6.82 4.20 -6.43
C PRO A 98 5.85 3.55 -5.44
N TYR A 99 5.69 4.17 -4.27
CA TYR A 99 4.69 3.80 -3.27
C TYR A 99 3.68 4.93 -3.14
N GLY A 100 2.40 4.58 -3.25
CA GLY A 100 1.30 5.54 -3.19
C GLY A 100 0.31 5.22 -2.09
N VAL A 101 -0.28 6.27 -1.53
CA VAL A 101 -1.39 6.21 -0.57
C VAL A 101 -2.72 6.37 -1.29
N GLY A 102 -3.73 5.61 -0.86
CA GLY A 102 -5.09 5.70 -1.40
C GLY A 102 -5.78 7.01 -1.00
N ILE A 103 -6.59 7.56 -1.89
CA ILE A 103 -7.32 8.83 -1.68
C ILE A 103 -8.45 8.78 -0.63
N ARG A 104 -8.79 7.59 -0.11
CA ARG A 104 -9.82 7.40 0.94
C ARG A 104 -9.19 6.80 2.18
N HIS A 105 -9.57 7.33 3.32
CA HIS A 105 -9.23 6.81 4.63
C HIS A 105 -10.50 6.38 5.35
N ALA A 106 -10.42 5.32 6.14
CA ALA A 106 -11.49 4.94 7.05
C ALA A 106 -11.45 5.85 8.28
N SER A 107 -12.56 6.50 8.58
CA SER A 107 -12.70 7.29 9.80
C SER A 107 -12.78 6.40 11.03
N HIS A 108 -12.27 6.93 12.14
CA HIS A 108 -12.75 6.53 13.44
C HIS A 108 -14.20 7.03 13.60
N GLU A 109 -15.18 6.12 13.71
CA GLU A 109 -16.47 6.49 14.28
C GLU A 109 -16.45 6.25 15.79
N ALA A 110 -16.55 7.32 16.57
CA ALA A 110 -16.77 7.26 18.01
C ALA A 110 -18.18 6.73 18.30
N GLY A 111 -18.34 5.41 18.24
CA GLY A 111 -19.46 4.74 18.89
C GLY A 111 -19.33 4.94 20.40
N TYR A 112 -20.02 5.94 20.94
CA TYR A 112 -20.37 5.95 22.36
C TYR A 112 -21.31 4.77 22.59
N GLU A 113 -20.95 3.90 23.53
CA GLU A 113 -21.58 2.61 23.84
C GLU A 113 -21.16 1.49 22.86
N GLY A 114 -20.28 0.63 23.36
CA GLY A 114 -19.57 -0.33 22.53
C GLY A 114 -20.46 -1.23 21.69
N TRP A 115 -19.88 -1.66 20.56
CA TRP A 115 -20.17 -2.87 19.78
C TRP A 115 -20.86 -2.75 18.41
N ALA A 116 -21.10 -1.57 17.82
CA ALA A 116 -21.55 -1.52 16.41
C ALA A 116 -21.48 -0.11 15.74
N GLY A 117 -20.29 0.43 15.53
CA GLY A 117 -20.09 1.51 14.54
C GLY A 117 -19.23 1.03 13.37
N ASP A 118 -18.98 1.86 12.35
CA ASP A 118 -17.98 1.63 11.28
C ASP A 118 -16.54 1.73 11.83
N SER A 119 -16.32 1.09 12.97
CA SER A 119 -15.08 1.00 13.70
C SER A 119 -14.09 0.14 12.93
N HIS A 120 -12.86 0.63 12.77
CA HIS A 120 -11.79 -0.11 12.10
C HIS A 120 -10.66 -0.48 13.10
N PRO A 121 -10.93 -1.28 14.15
CA PRO A 121 -9.86 -1.77 15.01
C PRO A 121 -8.86 -2.60 14.22
N TRP A 122 -7.65 -2.72 14.74
CA TRP A 122 -6.60 -3.56 14.17
C TRP A 122 -7.07 -5.01 14.05
N CYS A 123 -7.69 -5.54 15.11
CA CYS A 123 -8.48 -6.77 15.07
C CYS A 123 -9.53 -6.81 16.19
N LEU A 124 -10.54 -7.66 16.05
CA LEU A 124 -11.54 -7.92 17.08
C LEU A 124 -10.99 -8.80 18.20
N VAL A 125 -11.62 -8.77 19.38
CA VAL A 125 -11.29 -9.67 20.51
C VAL A 125 -11.51 -11.15 20.15
N THR A 126 -12.39 -11.43 19.18
CA THR A 126 -12.68 -12.76 18.65
C THR A 126 -11.62 -13.25 17.67
N ALA A 127 -10.75 -12.37 17.18
CA ALA A 127 -9.70 -12.72 16.24
C ALA A 127 -8.64 -13.58 16.92
N LYS A 128 -8.18 -14.62 16.24
CA LYS A 128 -7.14 -15.52 16.78
C LYS A 128 -5.79 -14.81 16.92
N GLY A 129 -5.55 -13.77 16.12
CA GLY A 129 -4.41 -12.86 16.24
C GLY A 129 -4.47 -11.88 17.43
N TYR A 130 -5.58 -11.77 18.17
CA TYR A 130 -5.73 -10.75 19.21
C TYR A 130 -4.73 -10.92 20.37
N ASN A 131 -4.62 -12.13 20.93
CA ASN A 131 -3.71 -12.46 22.04
C ASN A 131 -2.41 -13.13 21.57
N LYS A 132 -2.04 -12.99 20.30
CA LYS A 132 -0.88 -13.67 19.73
C LYS A 132 0.28 -12.69 19.58
N ASN A 133 1.45 -13.04 20.10
CA ASN A 133 2.72 -12.43 19.69
C ASN A 133 3.12 -12.90 18.29
N ILE A 134 3.19 -11.98 17.34
CA ILE A 134 3.53 -12.19 15.94
C ILE A 134 4.82 -11.41 15.67
N THR A 135 5.94 -11.97 16.12
CA THR A 135 7.25 -11.30 16.05
C THR A 135 7.70 -10.93 14.63
N THR A 136 7.15 -11.60 13.61
CA THR A 136 7.47 -11.37 12.20
C THR A 136 6.91 -10.06 11.64
N ILE A 137 5.94 -9.43 12.32
CA ILE A 137 5.36 -8.13 11.92
C ILE A 137 5.75 -6.99 12.87
N GLN A 138 6.78 -7.18 13.70
CA GLN A 138 7.23 -6.17 14.64
C GLN A 138 8.17 -5.18 13.96
N CYS A 139 7.73 -3.93 13.88
CA CYS A 139 8.54 -2.78 13.49
C CYS A 139 8.75 -1.90 14.71
N ILE A 140 9.98 -1.81 15.21
CA ILE A 140 10.29 -1.17 16.48
C ILE A 140 10.81 0.24 16.21
N PRO A 141 10.02 1.30 16.50
CA PRO A 141 10.49 2.68 16.47
C PRO A 141 11.43 2.96 17.65
N SER A 142 12.33 3.92 17.44
CA SER A 142 13.25 4.43 18.46
C SER A 142 13.62 5.88 18.14
N GLY A 143 13.89 6.68 19.17
CA GLY A 143 14.17 8.11 19.03
C GLY A 143 12.98 8.99 19.41
N ASP A 144 13.08 10.28 19.08
CA ASP A 144 12.07 11.28 19.39
C ASP A 144 11.08 11.46 18.24
N ALA A 145 9.88 11.98 18.54
CA ALA A 145 8.88 12.32 17.52
C ALA A 145 9.49 13.26 16.46
N GLY A 146 9.23 12.96 15.18
CA GLY A 146 9.83 13.67 14.04
C GLY A 146 11.30 13.32 13.75
N ASN A 147 11.93 12.43 14.52
CA ASN A 147 13.25 11.87 14.22
C ASN A 147 13.36 10.39 14.65
N LEU A 148 12.43 9.56 14.15
CA LEU A 148 12.38 8.13 14.46
C LEU A 148 13.30 7.31 13.54
N ALA A 149 13.92 6.30 14.13
CA ALA A 149 14.57 5.19 13.44
C ALA A 149 13.80 3.89 13.70
N PHE A 150 13.80 2.99 12.72
CA PHE A 150 13.01 1.76 12.75
C PHE A 150 13.90 0.53 12.59
N THR A 151 13.58 -0.53 13.32
CA THR A 151 14.21 -1.86 13.19
C THR A 151 13.15 -2.95 13.13
N GLY A 152 13.51 -4.13 12.63
CA GLY A 152 12.56 -5.20 12.40
C GLY A 152 11.89 -5.06 11.03
N ASP A 153 10.56 -5.22 10.99
CA ASP A 153 9.80 -5.38 9.76
C ASP A 153 9.23 -4.06 9.23
N THR A 154 9.94 -3.41 8.30
CA THR A 154 9.59 -2.07 7.77
C THR A 154 8.78 -2.11 6.48
N ASP A 155 8.34 -3.28 6.02
CA ASP A 155 7.53 -3.48 4.82
C ASP A 155 6.21 -4.14 5.22
N GLY A 156 5.10 -3.43 5.01
CA GLY A 156 3.77 -3.89 5.43
C GLY A 156 3.09 -4.83 4.46
N SER A 157 3.66 -5.03 3.27
CA SER A 157 2.97 -5.65 2.13
C SER A 157 2.56 -7.10 2.37
N ASP A 158 3.28 -7.82 3.23
CA ASP A 158 3.03 -9.23 3.57
C ASP A 158 2.57 -9.43 5.03
N ASN A 159 2.34 -8.37 5.81
CA ASN A 159 2.01 -8.48 7.23
C ASN A 159 0.76 -9.30 7.51
N PHE A 160 -0.28 -9.17 6.69
CA PHE A 160 -1.48 -9.98 6.84
C PHE A 160 -1.23 -11.47 6.54
N ALA A 161 -0.34 -11.78 5.59
CA ALA A 161 0.08 -13.14 5.31
C ALA A 161 0.94 -13.71 6.46
N LYS A 162 1.84 -12.91 7.04
CA LYS A 162 2.61 -13.26 8.24
C LYS A 162 1.72 -13.53 9.45
N ILE A 163 0.60 -12.81 9.61
CA ILE A 163 -0.41 -13.12 10.65
C ILE A 163 -0.96 -14.53 10.45
N LYS A 164 -1.41 -14.84 9.22
CA LYS A 164 -1.91 -16.17 8.87
C LYS A 164 -0.89 -17.27 9.19
N GLU A 165 0.35 -17.08 8.78
CA GLU A 165 1.44 -18.04 9.03
C GLU A 165 1.68 -18.26 10.53
N ALA A 166 1.66 -17.19 11.33
CA ALA A 166 1.87 -17.26 12.78
C ALA A 166 0.72 -17.95 13.54
N LEU A 167 -0.50 -17.94 12.99
CA LEU A 167 -1.65 -18.61 13.58
C LEU A 167 -1.69 -20.12 13.28
N GLY A 168 -1.14 -20.55 12.14
CA GLY A 168 -1.03 -21.96 11.78
C GLY A 168 -2.40 -22.67 11.80
N ASN A 169 -2.56 -23.68 12.66
CA ASN A 169 -3.81 -24.45 12.76
C ASN A 169 -4.98 -23.65 13.38
N GLU A 170 -4.70 -22.51 14.01
CA GLU A 170 -5.71 -21.62 14.60
C GLU A 170 -6.06 -20.46 13.65
N ASP A 171 -5.64 -20.50 12.39
CA ASP A 171 -5.89 -19.43 11.41
C ASP A 171 -7.38 -19.12 11.24
N ASP A 172 -7.71 -17.84 11.38
CA ASP A 172 -9.03 -17.27 11.11
C ASP A 172 -8.98 -16.10 10.13
N THR A 173 -7.83 -15.85 9.46
CA THR A 173 -7.64 -14.71 8.53
C THR A 173 -8.52 -14.79 7.28
N SER A 174 -9.07 -15.97 6.98
CA SER A 174 -10.10 -16.12 5.94
C SER A 174 -11.40 -15.37 6.28
N ASN A 175 -11.65 -15.07 7.55
CA ASN A 175 -12.74 -14.20 7.99
C ASN A 175 -12.21 -12.77 8.21
N LEU A 176 -12.12 -11.99 7.13
CA LEU A 176 -11.57 -10.62 7.16
C LEU A 176 -12.29 -9.68 8.16
N SER A 177 -13.57 -9.93 8.47
CA SER A 177 -14.31 -9.14 9.47
C SER A 177 -13.71 -9.20 10.88
N ASN A 178 -12.88 -10.20 11.18
CA ASN A 178 -12.10 -10.26 12.43
C ASN A 178 -10.93 -9.27 12.44
N TYR A 179 -10.55 -8.73 11.29
CA TYR A 179 -9.39 -7.84 11.09
C TYR A 179 -9.78 -6.54 10.34
N PRO A 180 -10.65 -5.69 10.88
CA PRO A 180 -11.27 -4.57 10.13
C PRO A 180 -10.29 -3.59 9.48
N ALA A 181 -9.17 -3.24 10.14
CA ALA A 181 -8.16 -2.36 9.53
C ALA A 181 -7.49 -3.00 8.30
N PHE A 182 -7.22 -4.30 8.35
CA PHE A 182 -6.67 -5.04 7.21
C PHE A 182 -7.73 -5.25 6.11
N GLU A 183 -8.96 -5.55 6.50
CA GLU A 183 -10.08 -5.67 5.58
C GLU A 183 -10.29 -4.38 4.78
N PHE A 184 -10.16 -3.22 5.42
CA PHE A 184 -10.24 -1.93 4.73
C PHE A 184 -9.25 -1.85 3.57
N ALA A 185 -7.97 -2.17 3.83
CA ALA A 185 -6.92 -2.10 2.83
C ALA A 185 -7.07 -3.17 1.75
N ILE A 186 -7.33 -4.43 2.13
CA ILE A 186 -7.47 -5.55 1.20
C ILE A 186 -8.66 -5.34 0.25
N ASN A 187 -9.77 -4.80 0.77
CA ASN A 187 -10.98 -4.53 -0.01
C ASN A 187 -11.06 -3.06 -0.47
N TYR A 188 -9.92 -2.37 -0.60
CA TYR A 188 -9.90 -0.95 -0.95
C TYR A 188 -10.64 -0.62 -2.26
N LYS A 189 -10.65 -1.56 -3.21
CA LYS A 189 -11.40 -1.44 -4.48
C LYS A 189 -12.91 -1.30 -4.33
N ASP A 190 -13.47 -1.77 -3.23
CA ASP A 190 -14.91 -1.73 -2.97
C ASP A 190 -15.29 -0.61 -1.98
N LYS A 191 -14.33 0.23 -1.57
CA LYS A 191 -14.59 1.38 -0.70
C LYS A 191 -15.21 2.52 -1.49
N ASP A 192 -16.20 3.17 -0.88
CA ASP A 192 -16.88 4.29 -1.50
C ASP A 192 -15.90 5.42 -1.84
N GLY A 193 -16.06 5.97 -3.04
CA GLY A 193 -15.14 6.96 -3.60
C GLY A 193 -13.72 6.46 -3.91
N SER A 194 -13.45 5.16 -3.88
CA SER A 194 -12.25 4.56 -4.47
C SER A 194 -12.44 4.37 -5.98
N HIS A 195 -11.36 4.51 -6.76
CA HIS A 195 -11.41 4.46 -8.23
C HIS A 195 -10.54 3.34 -8.82
N VAL A 196 -10.08 2.39 -8.00
CA VAL A 196 -9.17 1.32 -8.44
C VAL A 196 -9.90 0.13 -9.08
N LYS A 197 -11.19 -0.05 -8.85
CA LYS A 197 -11.96 -1.22 -9.32
C LYS A 197 -11.96 -1.31 -10.85
N GLY A 198 -11.57 -2.46 -11.39
CA GLY A 198 -11.47 -2.68 -12.84
C GLY A 198 -10.22 -2.06 -13.49
N SER A 199 -9.34 -1.42 -12.72
CA SER A 199 -8.01 -1.00 -13.18
C SER A 199 -6.97 -2.12 -12.98
N ALA A 200 -5.77 -1.94 -13.54
CA ALA A 200 -4.63 -2.83 -13.25
C ALA A 200 -4.16 -2.76 -11.78
N TYR A 201 -4.66 -1.79 -11.02
CA TYR A 201 -4.24 -1.44 -9.65
C TYR A 201 -5.28 -1.81 -8.60
N GLU A 202 -6.28 -2.62 -8.93
CA GLU A 202 -7.35 -3.00 -8.00
C GLU A 202 -6.88 -3.85 -6.80
N ASN A 203 -5.73 -4.52 -6.93
CA ASN A 203 -5.17 -5.42 -5.91
C ASN A 203 -3.77 -4.93 -5.46
N GLY A 204 -3.30 -5.46 -4.33
CA GLY A 204 -1.98 -5.13 -3.76
C GLY A 204 -2.00 -3.96 -2.76
N TRP A 205 -3.19 -3.54 -2.31
CA TRP A 205 -3.36 -2.56 -1.25
C TRP A 205 -3.21 -3.22 0.12
N TYR A 206 -2.46 -2.57 1.01
CA TYR A 206 -2.19 -3.11 2.35
C TYR A 206 -2.14 -2.00 3.41
N LEU A 207 -2.28 -2.43 4.67
CA LEU A 207 -2.16 -1.57 5.85
C LEU A 207 -0.66 -1.29 6.09
N PRO A 208 -0.20 -0.02 6.04
CA PRO A 208 1.21 0.32 6.18
C PRO A 208 1.78 -0.07 7.54
N THR A 209 3.08 -0.35 7.61
CA THR A 209 3.84 -0.39 8.87
C THR A 209 3.96 0.99 9.50
N VAL A 210 4.39 1.05 10.76
CA VAL A 210 4.68 2.33 11.43
C VAL A 210 5.84 3.09 10.73
N ALA A 211 6.77 2.37 10.10
CA ALA A 211 7.84 2.98 9.30
C ALA A 211 7.30 3.61 8.00
N GLU A 212 6.39 2.94 7.30
CA GLU A 212 5.76 3.47 6.08
C GLU A 212 4.82 4.65 6.38
N LEU A 213 4.08 4.62 7.50
CA LEU A 213 3.34 5.79 7.98
C LEU A 213 4.27 6.95 8.29
N TYR A 214 5.46 6.68 8.81
CA TYR A 214 6.45 7.71 9.09
C TYR A 214 7.10 8.26 7.81
N ASP A 215 7.21 7.44 6.76
CA ASP A 215 7.57 7.92 5.42
C ASP A 215 6.51 8.90 4.89
N ILE A 216 5.21 8.67 5.14
CA ILE A 216 4.15 9.64 4.83
C ILE A 216 4.30 10.92 5.67
N HIS A 217 4.59 10.82 6.97
CA HIS A 217 4.80 11.98 7.85
C HIS A 217 5.85 12.96 7.30
N LYS A 218 6.96 12.44 6.77
CA LYS A 218 8.04 13.28 6.20
C LYS A 218 7.58 14.11 5.00
N GLU A 219 6.56 13.65 4.28
CA GLU A 219 6.05 14.26 3.05
C GLU A 219 4.61 14.79 3.22
N ILE A 220 4.15 14.95 4.46
CA ILE A 220 2.74 15.15 4.80
C ILE A 220 2.15 16.39 4.12
N GLU A 221 2.91 17.49 4.05
CA GLU A 221 2.45 18.74 3.41
C GLU A 221 2.18 18.54 1.92
N THR A 222 3.10 17.88 1.21
CA THR A 222 2.98 17.59 -0.22
C THR A 222 1.85 16.59 -0.48
N VAL A 223 1.80 15.51 0.31
CA VAL A 223 0.81 14.44 0.16
C VAL A 223 -0.60 14.96 0.44
N ASP A 224 -0.81 15.72 1.52
CA ASP A 224 -2.13 16.28 1.84
C ASP A 224 -2.58 17.33 0.83
N ALA A 225 -1.67 18.17 0.34
CA ALA A 225 -2.02 19.16 -0.68
C ALA A 225 -2.46 18.48 -1.99
N ALA A 226 -1.79 17.42 -2.41
CA ALA A 226 -2.18 16.60 -3.55
C ALA A 226 -3.50 15.85 -3.30
N LEU A 227 -3.66 15.19 -2.14
CA LEU A 227 -4.91 14.50 -1.77
C LEU A 227 -6.11 15.44 -1.79
N LYS A 228 -5.94 16.67 -1.30
CA LYS A 228 -6.98 17.70 -1.32
C LYS A 228 -7.37 18.07 -2.76
N GLU A 229 -6.40 18.24 -3.65
CA GLU A 229 -6.66 18.53 -5.08
C GLU A 229 -7.43 17.37 -5.74
N CYS A 230 -7.16 16.13 -5.36
CA CYS A 230 -7.89 14.95 -5.84
C CYS A 230 -9.33 14.83 -5.29
N GLY A 231 -9.76 15.67 -4.34
CA GLY A 231 -11.01 15.47 -3.60
C GLY A 231 -10.95 14.24 -2.66
N GLY A 232 -9.73 13.84 -2.29
CA GLY A 232 -9.44 12.78 -1.33
C GLY A 232 -9.57 13.23 0.12
N LYS A 233 -9.30 12.31 1.04
CA LYS A 233 -9.19 12.59 2.47
C LYS A 233 -7.75 12.96 2.80
N THR A 234 -7.55 14.09 3.47
CA THR A 234 -6.24 14.49 4.01
C THR A 234 -5.98 13.79 5.34
N PHE A 235 -4.72 13.70 5.71
CA PHE A 235 -4.26 13.18 7.00
C PHE A 235 -4.36 14.23 8.11
N ALA A 236 -4.01 15.47 7.80
CA ALA A 236 -4.02 16.62 8.69
C ALA A 236 -5.25 17.50 8.39
N SER A 237 -6.46 16.98 8.60
CA SER A 237 -7.66 17.81 8.49
C SER A 237 -7.74 18.77 9.69
N PRO A 238 -7.80 20.10 9.51
CA PRO A 238 -7.96 21.04 10.61
C PRO A 238 -9.29 20.86 11.36
N GLU A 239 -10.25 20.19 10.74
CA GLU A 239 -11.57 19.91 11.31
C GLU A 239 -11.56 18.65 12.19
N ASP A 240 -10.58 17.76 11.99
CA ASP A 240 -10.41 16.53 12.77
C ASP A 240 -9.28 16.72 13.78
N ASN A 241 -9.60 16.73 15.07
CA ASN A 241 -8.62 16.81 16.17
C ASN A 241 -7.76 15.53 16.31
N TRP A 242 -7.80 14.62 15.32
CA TRP A 242 -7.15 13.34 15.34
C TRP A 242 -6.45 13.07 14.00
N SER A 243 -5.18 12.70 14.10
CA SER A 243 -4.30 12.40 12.96
C SER A 243 -3.60 11.06 13.14
N THR A 244 -4.10 10.20 14.03
CA THR A 244 -3.46 8.93 14.37
C THR A 244 -4.02 7.78 13.55
N TYR A 245 -3.14 7.08 12.83
CA TYR A 245 -3.49 5.99 11.93
C TYR A 245 -2.98 4.66 12.47
N TRP A 246 -3.76 3.60 12.28
CA TRP A 246 -3.31 2.24 12.54
C TRP A 246 -2.17 1.87 11.61
N SER A 247 -1.14 1.23 12.17
CA SER A 247 -0.16 0.48 11.40
C SER A 247 -0.44 -1.02 11.45
N SER A 248 0.11 -1.78 10.49
CA SER A 248 0.16 -3.25 10.54
C SER A 248 1.21 -3.77 11.53
N SER A 249 2.03 -2.89 12.10
CA SER A 249 3.14 -3.28 12.99
C SER A 249 2.64 -3.62 14.39
N GLN A 250 2.97 -4.83 14.85
CA GLN A 250 2.74 -5.20 16.25
C GLN A 250 3.83 -4.59 17.14
N GLN A 251 3.48 -4.28 18.38
CA GLN A 251 4.47 -3.94 19.40
C GLN A 251 5.20 -5.20 19.89
N PRO A 252 6.49 -5.10 20.24
CA PRO A 252 7.17 -6.19 20.93
C PRO A 252 6.58 -6.39 22.33
N LEU A 253 6.76 -7.59 22.87
CA LEU A 253 6.43 -7.87 24.27
C LEU A 253 7.21 -6.90 25.18
N HIS A 254 6.48 -6.05 25.89
CA HIS A 254 7.07 -5.19 26.89
C HIS A 254 7.34 -6.00 28.16
N CYS A 255 8.61 -6.34 28.41
CA CYS A 255 9.01 -7.21 29.52
C CYS A 255 9.03 -6.51 30.89
N GLU A 256 8.71 -5.20 30.98
CA GLU A 256 8.93 -4.44 32.23
C GLU A 256 7.70 -4.28 33.13
N PHE A 257 6.49 -4.65 32.68
CA PHE A 257 5.30 -4.66 33.54
C PHE A 257 4.87 -6.09 33.86
N SER A 258 4.68 -6.37 35.15
CA SER A 258 4.48 -7.68 35.78
C SER A 258 3.19 -8.43 35.40
N ASN A 259 2.51 -8.03 34.32
CA ASN A 259 1.38 -8.75 33.73
C ASN A 259 1.72 -9.06 32.26
N SER A 260 2.39 -10.19 32.05
CA SER A 260 3.09 -10.62 30.83
C SER A 260 2.26 -10.84 29.55
N ASP A 261 0.97 -10.49 29.53
CA ASP A 261 0.05 -10.85 28.44
C ASP A 261 -0.42 -9.65 27.60
N ASP A 262 -0.06 -8.42 27.99
CA ASP A 262 -0.60 -7.21 27.36
C ASP A 262 0.15 -6.77 26.10
N GLY A 263 1.45 -7.09 25.96
CA GLY A 263 2.21 -6.76 24.75
C GLY A 263 1.67 -7.45 23.50
N ASP A 264 1.18 -8.69 23.65
CA ASP A 264 0.58 -9.46 22.56
C ASP A 264 -0.69 -8.82 22.00
N ARG A 265 -1.33 -7.96 22.79
CA ARG A 265 -2.58 -7.28 22.45
C ARG A 265 -2.38 -5.91 21.85
N ARG A 266 -1.15 -5.46 21.62
CA ARG A 266 -0.86 -4.10 21.16
C ARG A 266 -0.30 -4.04 19.75
N ALA A 267 -0.65 -2.97 19.05
CA ALA A 267 -0.11 -2.61 17.75
C ALA A 267 0.28 -1.12 17.78
N TYR A 268 1.16 -0.69 16.89
CA TYR A 268 1.52 0.72 16.80
C TYR A 268 0.45 1.50 16.05
N GLY A 269 0.11 2.67 16.57
CA GLY A 269 -0.45 3.78 15.79
C GLY A 269 0.60 4.86 15.58
N LEU A 270 0.49 5.64 14.50
CA LEU A 270 1.33 6.82 14.27
C LEU A 270 0.44 8.05 14.09
N ASP A 271 0.72 9.10 14.85
CA ASP A 271 0.24 10.44 14.52
C ASP A 271 1.10 10.96 13.38
N VAL A 272 0.54 10.96 12.17
CA VAL A 272 1.28 11.31 10.96
C VAL A 272 1.55 12.82 10.86
N VAL A 273 0.92 13.66 11.67
CA VAL A 273 1.19 15.11 11.72
C VAL A 273 2.41 15.38 12.58
N THR A 274 2.47 14.76 13.77
CA THR A 274 3.57 14.98 14.71
C THR A 274 4.75 14.02 14.52
N GLY A 275 4.54 12.92 13.78
CA GLY A 275 5.52 11.84 13.64
C GLY A 275 5.72 11.05 14.93
N ALA A 276 4.79 11.15 15.89
CA ALA A 276 4.84 10.44 17.15
C ALA A 276 4.12 9.08 17.04
N TYR A 277 4.75 8.00 17.50
CA TYR A 277 4.10 6.71 17.62
C TYR A 277 3.42 6.56 18.98
N ASN A 278 2.37 5.74 19.03
CA ASN A 278 1.68 5.40 20.27
C ASN A 278 1.99 3.94 20.66
N ASP A 279 2.57 3.76 21.84
CA ASP A 279 3.07 2.49 22.39
C ASP A 279 2.09 1.80 23.36
N SER A 280 0.86 2.31 23.45
CA SER A 280 -0.13 1.87 24.42
C SER A 280 -1.49 1.54 23.77
N CYS A 281 -1.50 1.25 22.47
CA CYS A 281 -2.73 0.96 21.73
C CYS A 281 -3.08 -0.53 21.75
N TYR A 282 -4.19 -0.88 22.38
CA TYR A 282 -4.76 -2.23 22.24
C TYR A 282 -5.34 -2.41 20.83
N LYS A 283 -5.14 -3.58 20.23
CA LYS A 283 -5.60 -3.95 18.87
C LYS A 283 -7.10 -3.75 18.66
N ILE A 284 -7.90 -3.82 19.73
CA ILE A 284 -9.35 -3.63 19.72
C ILE A 284 -9.79 -2.16 19.75
N ASN A 285 -8.86 -1.22 19.96
CA ASN A 285 -9.19 0.20 19.99
C ASN A 285 -9.69 0.63 18.61
N ASN A 286 -10.77 1.41 18.59
CA ASN A 286 -11.39 1.89 17.36
C ASN A 286 -11.11 3.37 17.07
N TRP A 287 -10.23 4.02 17.83
CA TRP A 287 -9.96 5.48 17.80
C TRP A 287 -8.94 5.93 16.75
N PHE A 288 -8.45 5.02 15.92
CA PHE A 288 -7.44 5.31 14.91
C PHE A 288 -8.06 5.25 13.52
N TYR A 289 -7.61 6.14 12.64
CA TYR A 289 -7.93 6.09 11.23
C TYR A 289 -7.23 4.92 10.56
N VAL A 290 -7.71 4.56 9.38
CA VAL A 290 -7.04 3.56 8.52
C VAL A 290 -6.82 4.15 7.15
N CYS A 291 -5.57 4.13 6.70
CA CYS A 291 -5.21 4.35 5.31
C CYS A 291 -4.67 3.05 4.72
N CYS A 292 -4.50 3.02 3.41
CA CYS A 292 -3.84 1.91 2.72
C CYS A 292 -2.85 2.44 1.70
N ILE A 293 -1.81 1.65 1.46
CA ILE A 293 -0.75 1.97 0.52
C ILE A 293 -0.54 0.81 -0.47
N ARG A 294 0.15 1.11 -1.56
CA ARG A 294 0.46 0.15 -2.63
C ARG A 294 1.76 0.52 -3.35
N GLU A 295 2.52 -0.48 -3.79
CA GLU A 295 3.65 -0.36 -4.73
C GLU A 295 3.15 -0.33 -6.19
N PHE A 296 3.64 0.61 -7.02
CA PHE A 296 3.20 0.85 -8.41
C PHE A 296 4.21 0.41 -9.48
#